data_AF-A0A958RLS8-F1
#
_entry.id   AF-A0A958RLS8-F1
#
_cell.length_a   1.000
_cell.length_b   1.000
_cell.length_c   1.000
_cell.angle_alpha   90.00
_cell.angle_beta   90.00
_cell.angle_gamma   90.00
#
_symmetry.space_group_name_H-M   'P 1'
#
loop_
_entity.id
_entity.type
_entity.pdbx_description
1 polymer ?
#
loop_
_entity_poly.entity_id
_entity_poly.type
_entity_poly.pdbx_seq_one_letter_code
_entity_poly.pdbx_strand_id
1 'polypeptide(L)'
;NAFDHAHVALILYELDGTVIDMNQLALKLFGIERSALQLVTLRELLAPELIDIEKITEYWEKALNFDEQEFYLVGRNIQTEKTFEVCVHLARMKLASQNNILATIQRRQN
;
A
#
# COMPACT_ATOMS: atom_id res chain seq x y z
N ASN A 1 1.11 5.06 19.09
CA ASN A 1 1.87 5.17 17.83
C ASN A 1 1.04 5.94 16.82
N ALA A 2 1.50 7.09 16.30
CA ALA A 2 0.71 7.94 15.39
C ALA A 2 0.26 7.20 14.12
N PHE A 3 1.10 6.28 13.63
CA PHE A 3 0.83 5.42 12.47
C PHE A 3 -0.47 4.60 12.60
N ASP A 4 -0.71 4.00 13.78
CA ASP A 4 -1.92 3.21 14.06
C ASP A 4 -3.15 4.04 14.42
N HIS A 5 -2.97 5.33 14.73
CA HIS A 5 -4.08 6.24 15.04
C HIS A 5 -4.55 7.03 13.82
N ALA A 6 -3.88 6.87 12.67
CA ALA A 6 -4.33 7.45 11.41
C ALA A 6 -5.72 6.89 11.03
N HIS A 7 -6.59 7.74 10.50
CA HIS A 7 -7.94 7.35 10.04
C HIS A 7 -7.96 6.74 8.63
N VAL A 8 -6.78 6.49 8.07
CA VAL A 8 -6.57 5.93 6.73
C VAL A 8 -5.68 4.70 6.82
N ALA A 9 -5.81 3.79 5.86
CA ALA A 9 -4.91 2.64 5.77
C ALA A 9 -3.54 3.10 5.26
N LEU A 10 -2.47 2.68 5.94
CA LEU A 10 -1.10 3.07 5.62
C LEU A 10 -0.23 1.83 5.44
N ILE A 11 0.57 1.83 4.37
CA ILE A 11 1.62 0.82 4.13
C ILE A 11 2.94 1.55 3.93
N LEU A 12 3.96 1.15 4.68
CA LEU A 12 5.31 1.66 4.56
C LEU A 12 6.18 0.65 3.81
N TYR A 13 6.95 1.14 2.86
CA TYR A 13 7.85 0.33 2.04
C TYR A 13 9.29 0.86 2.07
N GLU A 14 10.24 -0.05 1.86
CA GLU A 14 11.57 0.29 1.37
C GLU A 14 11.48 0.81 -0.07
N LEU A 15 12.54 1.45 -0.56
CA LEU A 15 12.58 1.99 -1.94
C LEU A 15 12.49 0.90 -3.02
N ASP A 16 12.84 -0.34 -2.70
CA ASP A 16 12.75 -1.49 -3.59
C ASP A 16 11.37 -2.17 -3.61
N GLY A 17 10.41 -1.65 -2.84
CA GLY A 17 9.05 -2.19 -2.75
C GLY A 17 8.85 -3.24 -1.66
N THR A 18 9.86 -3.53 -0.84
CA THR A 18 9.71 -4.39 0.34
C THR A 18 8.79 -3.74 1.36
N VAL A 19 7.76 -4.44 1.84
CA VAL A 19 6.88 -3.95 2.92
C VAL A 19 7.65 -3.92 4.24
N ILE A 20 7.71 -2.75 4.87
CA ILE A 20 8.29 -2.56 6.20
C ILE A 20 7.21 -2.72 7.28
N ASP A 21 6.09 -2.01 7.13
CA ASP A 21 5.02 -2.00 8.11
C ASP A 21 3.65 -1.68 7.47
N MET A 22 2.58 -2.10 8.13
CA MET A 22 1.20 -1.76 7.84
C MET A 22 0.51 -1.32 9.12
N ASN A 23 -0.29 -0.26 9.07
CA ASN A 23 -1.06 0.12 10.25
C ASN A 23 -2.26 -0.82 10.45
N GLN A 24 -2.90 -0.74 11.61
CA GLN A 24 -4.05 -1.61 11.93
C GLN A 24 -5.19 -1.54 10.90
N LEU A 25 -5.41 -0.37 10.28
CA LEU A 25 -6.43 -0.23 9.24
C LEU A 25 -6.06 -0.95 7.95
N ALA A 26 -4.80 -0.87 7.51
CA ALA A 26 -4.30 -1.61 6.35
C ALA A 26 -4.36 -3.12 6.59
N LEU A 27 -3.87 -3.59 7.74
CA LEU A 27 -3.94 -5.01 8.12
C LEU A 27 -5.38 -5.55 8.07
N LYS A 28 -6.33 -4.82 8.67
CA LYS A 28 -7.75 -5.18 8.63
C LYS A 28 -8.33 -5.16 7.22
N LEU A 29 -7.98 -4.14 6.42
CA LEU A 29 -8.48 -3.98 5.05
C LEU A 29 -8.05 -5.17 4.18
N PHE A 30 -6.78 -5.54 4.24
CA PHE A 30 -6.21 -6.64 3.44
C PHE A 30 -6.34 -8.03 4.09
N GLY A 31 -6.83 -8.11 5.32
CA GLY A 31 -7.02 -9.39 6.02
C GLY A 31 -5.69 -10.05 6.37
N ILE A 32 -4.72 -9.26 6.83
CA ILE A 32 -3.38 -9.72 7.17
C ILE A 32 -3.21 -9.69 8.68
N GLU A 33 -2.75 -10.81 9.23
CA GLU A 33 -2.26 -10.85 10.60
C GLU A 33 -0.87 -10.19 10.67
N ARG A 34 -0.63 -9.35 11.67
CA ARG A 34 0.65 -8.63 11.81
C ARG A 34 1.87 -9.56 11.80
N SER A 35 1.74 -10.77 12.36
CA SER A 35 2.79 -11.80 12.37
C SER A 35 3.11 -12.36 10.98
N ALA A 36 2.21 -12.23 10.01
CA ALA A 36 2.38 -12.72 8.65
C ALA A 36 2.90 -11.65 7.68
N LEU A 37 3.12 -10.41 8.14
CA LEU A 37 3.43 -9.27 7.29
C LEU A 37 4.64 -9.49 6.36
N GLN A 38 5.70 -10.12 6.86
CA GLN A 38 6.93 -10.39 6.09
C GLN A 38 6.74 -11.38 4.95
N LEU A 39 5.63 -12.13 4.94
CA LEU A 39 5.32 -13.11 3.90
C LEU A 39 4.45 -12.51 2.79
N VAL A 40 3.95 -11.28 2.98
CA VAL A 40 3.02 -10.64 2.07
C VAL A 40 3.75 -9.93 0.94
N THR A 41 3.38 -10.25 -0.28
CA THR A 41 3.84 -9.57 -1.50
C THR A 41 2.79 -8.57 -1.98
N LEU A 42 3.23 -7.52 -2.68
CA LEU A 42 2.32 -6.55 -3.32
C LEU A 42 1.30 -7.25 -4.24
N ARG A 43 1.72 -8.33 -4.91
CA ARG A 43 0.89 -9.13 -5.80
C ARG A 43 -0.26 -9.85 -5.07
N GLU A 44 -0.11 -10.17 -3.80
CA GLU A 44 -1.17 -10.82 -3.01
C GLU A 44 -2.23 -9.81 -2.54
N LEU A 45 -1.80 -8.58 -2.24
CA LEU A 45 -2.65 -7.46 -1.83
C LEU A 45 -3.56 -6.95 -2.95
N LEU A 46 -3.10 -7.10 -4.18
CA LEU A 46 -3.78 -6.61 -5.37
C LEU A 46 -4.47 -7.78 -6.08
N ALA A 47 -5.57 -7.51 -6.79
CA ALA A 47 -6.21 -8.51 -7.64
C ALA A 47 -5.36 -8.67 -8.93
N PRO A 48 -4.58 -9.77 -9.12
CA PRO A 48 -3.56 -9.86 -10.17
C PRO A 48 -4.10 -9.69 -11.58
N GLU A 49 -5.38 -10.05 -11.78
CA GLU A 49 -6.08 -9.95 -13.06
C GLU A 49 -6.45 -8.51 -13.43
N LEU A 50 -6.36 -7.57 -12.48
CA LEU A 50 -6.78 -6.18 -12.62
C LEU A 50 -5.61 -5.19 -12.49
N ILE A 51 -4.38 -5.69 -12.44
CA ILE A 51 -3.17 -4.88 -12.30
C ILE A 51 -2.50 -4.67 -13.64
N ASP A 52 -2.27 -3.42 -13.97
CA ASP A 52 -1.32 -3.00 -15.00
C ASP A 52 0.05 -2.79 -14.32
N ILE A 53 0.91 -3.81 -14.39
CA ILE A 53 2.22 -3.81 -13.70
C ILE A 53 3.12 -2.68 -14.23
N GLU A 54 3.03 -2.38 -15.53
CA GLU A 54 3.82 -1.31 -16.16
C GLU A 54 3.42 0.04 -15.55
N LYS A 55 2.12 0.30 -15.38
CA LYS A 55 1.65 1.53 -14.71
C LYS A 55 2.04 1.60 -13.24
N ILE A 56 1.93 0.50 -12.49
CA ILE A 56 2.37 0.50 -11.09
C ILE A 56 3.87 0.82 -11.00
N THR A 57 4.67 0.27 -11.92
CA THR A 57 6.11 0.56 -12.00
C THR A 57 6.35 2.04 -12.32
N GLU A 58 5.63 2.62 -13.27
CA GLU A 58 5.73 4.05 -13.60
C GLU A 58 5.37 4.94 -12.39
N TYR A 59 4.29 4.64 -11.68
CA TYR A 59 3.91 5.38 -10.47
C TYR A 59 4.99 5.28 -9.39
N TRP A 60 5.58 4.10 -9.22
CA TRP A 60 6.65 3.89 -8.26
C TRP A 60 7.89 4.71 -8.61
N GLU A 61 8.32 4.70 -9.88
CA GLU A 61 9.47 5.47 -10.35
C GLU A 61 9.29 6.98 -10.17
N LYS A 62 8.09 7.50 -10.42
CA LYS A 62 7.77 8.91 -10.16
C LYS A 62 7.82 9.23 -8.66
N ALA A 63 7.21 8.39 -7.82
CA ALA A 63 7.28 8.57 -6.37
C ALA A 63 8.72 8.52 -5.84
N LEU A 64 9.57 7.64 -6.36
CA LEU A 64 11.00 7.61 -6.04
C LEU A 64 11.69 8.95 -6.35
N ASN A 65 11.24 9.68 -7.37
CA ASN A 65 11.75 11.00 -7.75
C ASN A 65 11.04 12.17 -7.06
N PHE A 66 10.33 11.92 -5.95
CA PHE A 66 9.57 12.93 -5.18
C PHE A 66 8.38 13.53 -5.96
N ASP A 67 7.94 12.87 -7.03
CA ASP A 67 6.70 13.19 -7.72
C ASP A 67 5.57 12.33 -7.15
N GLU A 68 4.77 12.91 -6.25
CA GLU A 68 3.67 12.20 -5.59
C GLU A 68 2.63 11.70 -6.60
N GLN A 69 2.20 10.45 -6.45
CA GLN A 69 1.25 9.83 -7.38
C GLN A 69 -0.08 9.55 -6.70
N GLU A 70 -1.17 9.73 -7.43
CA GLU A 70 -2.52 9.31 -7.01
C GLU A 70 -3.16 8.48 -8.12
N PHE A 71 -3.65 7.29 -7.78
CA PHE A 71 -4.23 6.37 -8.76
C PHE A 71 -5.20 5.38 -8.11
N TYR A 72 -6.04 4.76 -8.93
CA TYR A 72 -7.04 3.81 -8.48
C TYR A 72 -6.60 2.38 -8.76
N LEU A 73 -6.85 1.48 -7.80
CA LEU A 73 -6.58 0.05 -7.91
C LEU A 73 -7.70 -0.76 -7.29
N VAL A 74 -7.73 -2.05 -7.65
CA VAL A 74 -8.57 -3.05 -6.99
C VAL A 74 -7.70 -3.88 -6.05
N GLY A 75 -7.87 -3.66 -4.76
CA GLY A 75 -7.28 -4.49 -3.71
C GLY A 75 -8.10 -5.75 -3.46
N ARG A 76 -7.49 -6.73 -2.79
CA ARG A 76 -8.14 -7.97 -2.36
C ARG A 76 -7.82 -8.23 -0.89
N ASN A 77 -8.84 -8.59 -0.13
CA ASN A 77 -8.66 -9.10 1.22
C ASN A 77 -8.26 -10.57 1.14
N ILE A 78 -7.06 -10.94 1.61
CA ILE A 78 -6.47 -12.26 1.41
C ILE A 78 -7.27 -13.35 2.14
N GLN A 79 -7.82 -13.05 3.32
CA GLN A 79 -8.61 -14.01 4.12
C GLN A 79 -9.99 -14.28 3.53
N THR A 80 -10.64 -13.27 2.94
CA THR A 80 -12.05 -13.37 2.49
C THR A 80 -12.20 -13.39 0.97
N GLU A 81 -11.12 -13.19 0.24
CA GLU A 81 -11.03 -13.04 -1.22
C GLU A 81 -11.86 -11.88 -1.81
N LYS A 82 -12.51 -11.06 -0.96
CA LYS A 82 -13.31 -9.92 -1.40
C LYS A 82 -12.42 -8.83 -1.99
N THR A 83 -12.80 -8.35 -3.17
CA THR A 83 -12.17 -7.22 -3.82
C THR A 83 -12.80 -5.89 -3.41
N PHE A 84 -12.02 -4.82 -3.50
CA PHE A 84 -12.47 -3.47 -3.20
C PHE A 84 -11.69 -2.43 -4.01
N GLU A 85 -12.37 -1.38 -4.47
CA GLU A 85 -11.72 -0.25 -5.11
C GLU A 85 -11.10 0.68 -4.06
N VAL A 86 -9.85 1.09 -4.31
CA VAL A 86 -9.11 2.04 -3.48
C VAL A 86 -8.50 3.13 -4.33
N CYS A 87 -8.46 4.34 -3.77
CA CYS A 87 -7.53 5.37 -4.18
C CYS A 87 -6.23 5.17 -3.39
N VAL A 88 -5.11 5.17 -4.09
CA VAL A 88 -3.76 5.07 -3.51
C VAL A 88 -3.04 6.38 -3.78
N HIS A 89 -2.60 7.03 -2.71
CA HIS A 89 -1.63 8.11 -2.78
C HIS A 89 -0.26 7.58 -2.38
N LEU A 90 0.72 7.73 -3.25
CA LEU A 90 2.08 7.19 -3.11
C LEU A 90 3.06 8.35 -3.02
N ALA A 91 3.79 8.42 -1.90
CA ALA A 91 4.75 9.49 -1.65
C ALA A 91 6.05 8.95 -1.07
N ARG A 92 7.18 9.50 -1.53
CA ARG A 92 8.47 9.29 -0.88
C ARG A 92 8.58 10.21 0.33
N MET A 93 9.00 9.63 1.45
CA MET A 93 9.22 10.37 2.69
C MET A 93 10.51 9.95 3.39
N LYS A 94 10.96 10.77 4.34
CA LYS A 94 12.11 10.47 5.19
C LYS A 94 11.63 10.14 6.60
N LEU A 95 11.87 8.92 7.06
CA LEU A 95 11.58 8.46 8.41
C LEU A 95 12.87 8.07 9.12
N ALA A 96 13.17 8.64 10.29
CA ALA A 96 14.37 8.31 11.08
C ALA A 96 15.68 8.29 10.25
N SER A 97 15.84 9.23 9.33
CA SER A 97 16.97 9.35 8.38
C SER A 97 17.01 8.35 7.21
N GLN A 98 16.08 7.41 7.12
CA GLN A 98 15.91 6.50 5.99
C GLN A 98 14.87 7.07 5.01
N ASN A 99 15.03 6.76 3.73
CA ASN A 99 14.04 7.11 2.71
C ASN A 99 13.12 5.92 2.53
N ASN A 100 11.82 6.17 2.55
CA ASN A 100 10.79 5.16 2.44
C ASN A 100 9.71 5.64 1.47
N ILE A 101 8.90 4.71 1.00
CA ILE A 101 7.67 5.01 0.27
C ILE A 101 6.49 4.75 1.22
N LEU A 102 5.61 5.73 1.34
CA LEU A 102 4.34 5.59 2.06
C LEU A 102 3.22 5.50 1.03
N ALA A 103 2.43 4.42 1.12
CA ALA A 103 1.15 4.32 0.43
C ALA A 103 0.03 4.65 1.43
N THR A 104 -0.73 5.70 1.12
CA THR A 104 -1.99 6.02 1.79
C THR A 104 -3.14 5.46 0.98
N ILE A 105 -3.97 4.65 1.63
CA ILE A 105 -5.03 3.88 0.97
C ILE A 105 -6.37 4.31 1.54
N GLN A 106 -7.23 4.75 0.63
CA GLN A 106 -8.59 5.16 0.94
C GLN A 106 -9.56 4.33 0.13
N ARG A 107 -10.52 3.70 0.81
CA ARG A 107 -11.58 2.98 0.12
C ARG A 107 -12.46 3.99 -0.61
N ARG A 108 -12.73 3.73 -1.89
CA ARG A 108 -13.70 4.53 -2.63
C ARG A 108 -15.08 4.29 -2.02
N GLN A 109 -15.71 5.35 -1.51
CA GLN A 109 -17.12 5.31 -1.14
C GLN A 109 -17.92 5.64 -2.40
N ASN A 110 -18.81 4.73 -2.79
CA ASN A 110 -19.82 5.00 -3.81
C ASN A 110 -20.94 5.87 -3.24
#